data_AF-A0A7X3W830-F1
#
_entry.id   AF-A0A7X3W830-F1
#
_cell.length_a   1.000
_cell.length_b   1.000
_cell.length_c   1.000
_cell.angle_alpha   90.00
_cell.angle_beta   90.00
_cell.angle_gamma   90.00
#
_symmetry.space_group_name_H-M   'P 1'
#
loop_
_entity.id
_entity.type
_entity.pdbx_description
1 polymer ?
#
loop_
_entity_poly.entity_id
_entity_poly.type
_entity_poly.pdbx_seq_one_letter_code
_entity_poly.pdbx_strand_id
1 'polypeptide(L)' 'MDQATRDRLIEMYQADEHPGYCTTCESIDNPAEPDQQAGYCEDCGNRTVIGMEIMLLDGRMM' A
#
# COMPACT_ATOMS: atom_id res chain seq x y z
N MET A 1 -8.28 3.26 -6.26
CA MET A 1 -7.00 4.00 -6.23
C MET A 1 -6.92 4.94 -7.42
N ASP A 2 -6.81 6.22 -7.14
CA ASP A 2 -6.58 7.25 -8.13
C ASP A 2 -5.10 7.37 -8.53
N GLN A 3 -4.84 8.16 -9.58
CA GLN A 3 -3.49 8.37 -10.11
C GLN A 3 -2.52 8.99 -9.09
N ALA A 4 -2.95 9.96 -8.31
CA ALA A 4 -2.07 10.68 -7.38
C ALA A 4 -1.63 9.77 -6.23
N THR A 5 -2.53 8.91 -5.74
CA THR A 5 -2.20 7.89 -4.74
C THR A 5 -1.19 6.88 -5.29
N ARG A 6 -1.37 6.45 -6.54
CA ARG A 6 -0.42 5.55 -7.22
C ARG A 6 0.97 6.17 -7.36
N ASP A 7 1.05 7.41 -7.82
CA ASP A 7 2.32 8.12 -8.02
C ASP A 7 3.07 8.28 -6.70
N ARG A 8 2.35 8.59 -5.61
CA ARG A 8 2.93 8.70 -4.27
C ARG A 8 3.49 7.37 -3.74
N LEU A 9 2.80 6.26 -3.98
CA LEU A 9 3.30 4.92 -3.63
C LEU A 9 4.60 4.58 -4.37
N ILE A 10 4.69 4.94 -5.65
CA ILE A 10 5.89 4.74 -6.47
C ILE A 10 7.05 5.58 -5.94
N GLU A 11 6.82 6.86 -5.61
CA GLU A 11 7.84 7.75 -5.05
C GLU A 11 8.39 7.21 -3.72
N MET A 12 7.51 6.79 -2.81
CA MET A 12 7.90 6.21 -1.51
C MET A 12 8.69 4.91 -1.67
N TYR A 13 8.29 4.06 -2.62
CA TYR A 13 9.03 2.83 -2.91
C TYR A 13 10.42 3.11 -3.50
N GLN A 14 10.55 4.09 -4.39
CA GLN A 14 11.85 4.52 -4.91
C GLN A 14 12.77 5.12 -3.83
N ALA A 15 12.18 5.60 -2.73
CA ALA A 15 12.89 6.07 -1.54
C ALA A 15 13.17 4.96 -0.51
N ASP A 16 12.92 3.68 -0.85
CA ASP A 16 13.07 2.51 0.05
C ASP A 16 12.22 2.61 1.33
N GLU A 17 11.08 3.32 1.31
CA GLU A 17 10.22 3.53 2.48
C GLU A 17 9.18 2.42 2.70
N HIS A 18 9.18 1.36 1.89
CA HIS A 18 8.29 0.18 2.03
C HIS A 18 6.81 0.52 2.35
N PRO A 19 6.10 1.26 1.47
CA PRO A 19 4.73 1.66 1.73
C PRO A 19 3.76 0.48 1.63
N GLY A 20 2.78 0.46 2.53
CA GLY A 20 1.57 -0.34 2.48
C GLY A 20 0.38 0.47 1.97
N TYR A 21 -0.63 -0.23 1.48
CA TYR A 21 -1.87 0.38 1.00
C TYR A 21 -3.08 -0.29 1.61
N CYS A 22 -3.95 0.49 2.25
CA CYS A 22 -5.21 -0.01 2.77
C CYS A 22 -6.22 -0.18 1.64
N THR A 23 -6.61 -1.42 1.34
CA THR A 23 -7.62 -1.69 0.29
C THR A 23 -9.05 -1.31 0.68
N THR A 24 -9.29 -0.91 1.94
CA THR A 24 -10.61 -0.50 2.43
C THR A 24 -10.81 1.01 2.40
N CYS A 25 -9.88 1.78 2.97
CA CYS A 25 -10.01 3.24 3.06
C CYS A 25 -9.09 4.00 2.12
N GLU A 26 -8.30 3.28 1.32
CA GLU A 26 -7.38 3.82 0.31
C GLU A 26 -6.26 4.71 0.86
N SER A 27 -5.97 4.64 2.17
CA SER A 27 -4.83 5.31 2.76
C SER A 27 -3.51 4.55 2.55
N ILE A 28 -2.42 5.31 2.61
CA ILE A 28 -1.05 4.79 2.54
C ILE A 28 -0.59 4.59 3.98
N ASP A 29 -0.16 3.37 4.29
CA ASP A 29 0.34 2.96 5.60
C ASP A 29 1.86 2.71 5.50
N ASN A 30 2.64 2.95 6.56
CA ASN A 30 4.09 2.77 6.53
C ASN A 30 4.65 2.55 7.94
N PRO A 31 5.48 1.53 8.20
CA PRO A 31 6.04 0.55 7.24
C PRO A 31 5.18 -0.70 7.03
N ALA A 32 5.24 -1.25 5.82
CA ALA A 32 4.65 -2.55 5.49
C ALA A 32 5.66 -3.43 4.74
N GLU A 33 5.72 -4.72 5.09
CA GLU A 33 6.52 -5.68 4.33
C GLU A 33 6.04 -5.76 2.87
N PRO A 34 6.93 -5.88 1.87
CA PRO A 34 6.53 -5.91 0.46
C PRO A 34 5.52 -7.02 0.13
N ASP A 35 5.64 -8.18 0.77
CA ASP A 35 4.78 -9.35 0.61
C ASP A 35 3.59 -9.38 1.59
N GLN A 36 3.37 -8.31 2.35
CA GLN A 36 2.28 -8.23 3.33
C GLN A 36 0.92 -8.39 2.65
N GLN A 37 0.15 -9.41 3.02
CA GLN A 37 -1.19 -9.66 2.48
C GLN A 37 -2.33 -9.11 3.36
N ALA A 38 -2.06 -8.84 4.64
CA ALA A 38 -3.07 -8.36 5.59
C ALA A 38 -2.45 -7.74 6.86
N GLY A 39 -2.14 -6.43 6.80
CA GLY A 39 -1.79 -5.58 7.93
C GLY A 39 -2.97 -4.74 8.45
N TYR A 40 -2.85 -4.22 9.68
CA TYR A 40 -3.84 -3.29 10.24
C TYR A 40 -3.58 -1.88 9.73
N CYS A 41 -4.64 -1.21 9.28
CA CYS A 41 -4.59 0.17 8.87
C CYS A 41 -4.69 1.11 10.08
N GLU A 42 -3.77 2.06 10.22
CA GLU A 42 -3.81 3.04 11.31
C GLU A 42 -5.02 4.00 11.23
N ASP A 43 -5.53 4.28 10.03
CA ASP A 43 -6.64 5.22 9.82
C ASP A 43 -8.01 4.61 10.07
N CYS A 44 -8.28 3.43 9.49
CA CYS A 44 -9.60 2.80 9.56
C CYS A 44 -9.70 1.61 10.51
N GLY A 45 -8.56 1.14 11.06
CA GLY A 45 -8.50 0.00 11.99
C GLY A 45 -8.74 -1.38 11.35
N ASN A 46 -9.05 -1.44 10.04
CA ASN A 46 -9.28 -2.71 9.35
C ASN A 46 -7.98 -3.42 9.01
N ARG A 47 -8.01 -4.76 9.00
CA ARG A 47 -6.87 -5.60 8.64
C ARG A 47 -6.78 -5.86 7.13
N THR A 48 -6.58 -4.79 6.37
CA THR A 48 -6.67 -4.80 4.90
C THR A 48 -5.51 -4.07 4.20
N VAL A 49 -4.44 -3.77 4.94
CA VAL A 49 -3.19 -3.21 4.37
C VAL A 49 -2.44 -4.29 3.63
N ILE A 50 -2.09 -4.02 2.37
CA ILE A 50 -1.26 -4.88 1.53
C ILE A 50 0.06 -4.18 1.19
N GLY A 51 1.12 -4.97 1.01
CA GLY A 51 2.44 -4.51 0.58
C GLY A 51 2.54 -4.32 -0.94
N MET A 52 3.67 -3.78 -1.38
CA MET A 52 3.95 -3.44 -2.79
C MET A 52 3.94 -4.65 -3.72
N GLU A 53 4.48 -5.81 -3.33
CA GLU A 53 4.44 -6.99 -4.19
C GLU A 53 3.00 -7.46 -4.41
N ILE A 54 2.18 -7.43 -3.37
CA ILE A 54 0.77 -7.79 -3.45
C ILE A 54 0.01 -6.79 -4.33
N MET A 55 0.27 -5.50 -4.20
CA MET A 55 -0.32 -4.47 -5.07
C MET A 55 0.06 -4.64 -6.55
N LEU A 56 1.30 -5.04 -6.85
CA LEU A 56 1.74 -5.37 -8.22
C LEU A 56 1.02 -6.62 -8.74
N LEU A 57 0.92 -7.68 -7.93
CA LEU A 57 0.25 -8.92 -8.29
C LEU A 57 -1.26 -8.75 -8.51
N ASP A 58 -1.91 -7.89 -7.72
CA ASP A 58 -3.34 -7.57 -7.81
C ASP A 58 -3.66 -6.59 -8.97
N GLY A 59 -2.63 -6.10 -9.69
CA GLY A 59 -2.78 -5.18 -10.82
C GLY A 59 -3.14 -3.74 -10.43
N ARG A 60 -3.00 -3.36 -9.16
CA ARG A 60 -3.30 -2.01 -8.67
C ARG A 60 -2.24 -0.98 -9.05
N MET A 61 -1.03 -1.45 -9.32
CA MET A 61 0.11 -0.63 -9.75
C MET A 61 0.38 -0.66 -11.26
N MET A 62 -0.44 -1.35 -12.05
CA MET A 62 -0.40 -1.31 -13.52
C MET A 62 -1.31 -0.19 -14.04
#